data_AF-A0A0W0CDE6-F1
#
_entry.id   AF-A0A0W0CDE6-F1
#
_cell.length_a   1.000
_cell.length_b   1.000
_cell.length_c   1.000
_cell.angle_alpha   90.00
_cell.angle_beta   90.00
_cell.angle_gamma   90.00
#
_symmetry.space_group_name_H-M   'P 1'
#
loop_
_entity.id
_entity.type
_entity.pdbx_description
1 polymer ?
#
loop_
_entity_poly.entity_id
_entity_poly.type
_entity_poly.pdbx_seq_one_letter_code
_entity_poly.pdbx_strand_id
1 'polypeptide(L)'
;MQFSKIITALSIAGAVIAAPANVHHEHKNKRDVVTKTVHNQVTVTAGAPPAVNTGLLKEDAVLGSSNEASAPVASSQAPAQQAAAPQSEAASPAPASSSQAAASSSAPKSSGSSSSFSGSAKGITYSPYNADGSCRSASDVASDLAKLSSYSMIRLYGVDCNQVENVFKAKAAGQKLFLGIFFVDQIQAGVDTMKAAVESYGSWDDVYTVSIGNELVNGGQATPDQVGQYVATGRSALKAAGYSGPVVSVDTFIAVINNPALCQYSDYMAVNAHAYFDQNTVAEDAGTWLVQQIQRVWTACDGKKDVLITESGWPSQGETLGVAVASKQNQEAAIASIEKACGDDTILFTAFNDYWKADGPYNCEKYWGIY
;
A
#
# COMPACT_ATOMS: atom_id res chain seq x y z
N MET A 1 -70.02 -49.27 21.49
CA MET A 1 -69.05 -50.13 20.77
C MET A 1 -67.64 -49.63 21.09
N GLN A 2 -66.79 -50.54 21.59
CA GLN A 2 -65.30 -50.56 21.65
C GLN A 2 -64.56 -49.41 22.39
N PHE A 3 -64.08 -49.66 23.62
CA PHE A 3 -62.73 -50.14 24.03
C PHE A 3 -61.62 -49.07 23.87
N SER A 4 -61.22 -48.41 24.98
CA SER A 4 -59.99 -48.66 25.78
C SER A 4 -58.67 -48.18 25.15
N LYS A 5 -57.96 -47.24 25.81
CA LYS A 5 -56.73 -47.49 26.59
C LYS A 5 -56.03 -46.18 27.00
N ILE A 6 -55.63 -46.14 28.27
CA ILE A 6 -54.62 -45.27 28.89
C ILE A 6 -53.23 -45.78 28.47
N ILE A 7 -52.22 -44.90 28.35
CA ILE A 7 -50.82 -45.07 28.85
C ILE A 7 -49.99 -43.79 28.58
N THR A 8 -49.31 -43.36 29.64
CA THR A 8 -48.25 -42.35 29.72
C THR A 8 -46.92 -42.90 29.20
N ALA A 9 -46.13 -42.14 28.43
CA ALA A 9 -44.66 -42.30 28.39
C ALA A 9 -43.95 -41.11 27.70
N LEU A 10 -42.85 -40.69 28.34
CA LEU A 10 -41.80 -39.79 27.84
C LEU A 10 -41.17 -40.27 26.52
N SER A 11 -40.56 -39.34 25.79
CA SER A 11 -39.46 -39.65 24.86
C SER A 11 -38.39 -38.56 24.89
N ILE A 12 -37.16 -39.00 25.18
CA ILE A 12 -35.89 -38.28 25.12
C ILE A 12 -35.25 -38.57 23.75
N ALA A 13 -34.75 -37.54 23.06
CA ALA A 13 -33.64 -37.53 22.08
C ALA A 13 -33.78 -36.28 21.19
N GLY A 14 -32.75 -35.53 20.80
CA GLY A 14 -31.31 -35.64 20.99
C GLY A 14 -30.67 -34.34 20.47
N ALA A 15 -29.52 -33.98 21.04
CA ALA A 15 -28.72 -32.86 20.59
C ALA A 15 -28.18 -33.11 19.17
N VAL A 16 -28.50 -32.22 18.24
CA VAL A 16 -27.76 -32.10 16.98
C VAL A 16 -26.93 -30.84 17.07
N ILE A 17 -25.62 -31.03 17.16
CA ILE A 17 -24.61 -29.99 17.00
C ILE A 17 -24.70 -29.54 15.54
N ALA A 18 -25.28 -28.37 15.30
CA ALA A 18 -25.16 -27.71 14.01
C ALA A 18 -23.74 -27.12 13.92
N ALA A 19 -22.86 -27.78 13.18
CA ALA A 19 -21.64 -27.15 12.69
C ALA A 19 -22.03 -25.88 11.90
N PRO A 20 -21.36 -24.73 12.08
CA PRO A 20 -21.61 -23.60 11.21
C PRO A 20 -21.24 -24.00 9.79
N ALA A 21 -22.19 -23.85 8.88
CA ALA A 21 -21.98 -24.00 7.47
C ALA A 21 -20.79 -23.13 7.07
N ASN A 22 -19.73 -23.75 6.57
CA ASN A 22 -18.71 -23.08 5.78
C ASN A 22 -19.41 -22.49 4.56
N VAL A 23 -19.86 -21.25 4.69
CA VAL A 23 -20.16 -20.40 3.54
C VAL A 23 -18.81 -20.14 2.90
N HIS A 24 -18.46 -20.99 1.94
CA HIS A 24 -17.45 -20.66 0.95
C HIS A 24 -17.91 -19.38 0.25
N HIS A 25 -17.45 -18.24 0.75
CA HIS A 25 -17.46 -17.01 -0.01
C HIS A 25 -16.51 -17.22 -1.18
N GLU A 26 -17.09 -17.65 -2.30
CA GLU A 26 -16.43 -17.70 -3.59
C GLU A 26 -16.03 -16.26 -3.94
N HIS A 27 -14.73 -15.95 -3.83
CA HIS A 27 -14.17 -14.65 -4.22
C HIS A 27 -14.20 -14.49 -5.76
N LYS A 28 -15.39 -14.40 -6.33
CA LYS A 28 -15.59 -13.95 -7.71
C LYS A 28 -15.73 -12.45 -7.71
N ASN A 29 -14.58 -11.77 -7.78
CA ASN A 29 -14.35 -10.50 -8.49
C ASN A 29 -12.92 -9.99 -8.21
N LYS A 30 -11.90 -10.78 -8.56
CA LYS A 30 -10.58 -10.22 -8.87
C LYS A 30 -10.67 -9.64 -10.28
N ARG A 31 -11.04 -8.37 -10.39
CA ARG A 31 -10.83 -7.61 -11.62
C ARG A 31 -9.47 -6.95 -11.50
N ASP A 32 -8.51 -7.47 -12.25
CA ASP A 32 -7.23 -6.81 -12.50
C ASP A 32 -7.52 -5.40 -13.02
N VAL A 33 -7.10 -4.38 -12.27
CA VAL A 33 -7.10 -3.01 -12.75
C VAL A 33 -5.97 -2.92 -13.77
N VAL A 34 -6.31 -3.11 -15.04
CA VAL A 34 -5.41 -2.79 -16.16
C VAL A 34 -5.45 -1.28 -16.34
N THR A 35 -4.47 -0.58 -15.77
CA THR A 35 -4.28 0.85 -16.00
C THR A 35 -3.75 1.05 -17.42
N LYS A 36 -4.60 1.54 -18.33
CA LYS A 36 -4.15 2.08 -19.62
C LYS A 36 -3.80 3.55 -19.44
N THR A 37 -2.52 3.85 -19.23
CA THR A 37 -2.01 5.22 -19.29
C THR A 37 -1.94 5.65 -20.76
N VAL A 38 -2.78 6.60 -21.16
CA VAL A 38 -2.69 7.24 -22.48
C VAL A 38 -1.80 8.47 -22.35
N HIS A 39 -0.61 8.44 -22.93
CA HIS A 39 0.24 9.62 -23.04
C HIS A 39 -0.24 10.49 -24.22
N ASN A 40 -0.85 11.64 -23.94
CA ASN A 40 -1.02 12.68 -24.94
C ASN A 40 0.26 13.53 -25.00
N GLN A 41 1.07 13.30 -26.03
CA GLN A 41 2.23 14.12 -26.31
C GLN A 41 1.76 15.38 -27.07
N VAL A 42 1.72 16.53 -26.38
CA VAL A 42 1.46 17.83 -27.02
C VAL A 42 2.80 18.45 -27.40
N THR A 43 3.14 18.40 -28.68
CA THR A 43 4.28 19.15 -29.22
C THR A 43 3.88 20.62 -29.37
N VAL A 44 4.35 21.48 -28.47
CA VAL A 44 4.22 22.94 -28.63
C VAL A 44 5.44 23.45 -29.39
N THR A 45 5.27 23.76 -30.67
CA THR A 45 6.28 24.46 -31.46
C THR A 45 6.27 25.95 -31.10
N ALA A 46 7.29 26.43 -30.40
CA ALA A 46 7.44 27.86 -30.14
C ALA A 46 7.83 28.59 -31.44
N GLY A 47 6.95 29.43 -31.99
CA GLY A 47 7.32 30.33 -33.08
C GLY A 47 6.27 30.82 -34.09
N ALA A 48 4.96 30.63 -33.91
CA ALA A 48 3.95 31.22 -34.83
C ALA A 48 2.66 31.65 -34.11
N PRO A 49 1.99 32.75 -34.54
CA PRO A 49 0.84 33.34 -33.84
C PRO A 49 -0.44 32.47 -33.96
N PRO A 50 -1.41 32.61 -33.04
CA PRO A 50 -2.52 31.67 -32.91
C PRO A 50 -3.57 31.85 -34.00
N ALA A 51 -3.87 30.78 -34.73
CA ALA A 51 -5.09 30.65 -35.50
C ALA A 51 -6.14 29.94 -34.63
N VAL A 52 -7.21 30.67 -34.30
CA VAL A 52 -8.41 30.12 -33.65
C VAL A 52 -9.11 29.20 -34.64
N ASN A 53 -9.33 27.93 -34.27
CA ASN A 53 -10.27 27.08 -34.98
C ASN A 53 -11.21 26.40 -33.98
N THR A 54 -12.43 26.93 -33.94
CA THR A 54 -13.59 26.34 -33.26
C THR A 54 -14.11 25.16 -34.08
N GLY A 55 -14.05 23.94 -33.53
CA GLY A 55 -14.60 22.74 -34.16
C GLY A 55 -15.08 21.74 -33.11
N LEU A 56 -16.38 21.79 -32.81
CA LEU A 56 -17.14 20.78 -32.07
C LEU A 56 -17.24 19.49 -32.90
N LEU A 57 -16.91 18.31 -32.34
CA LEU A 57 -17.41 16.98 -32.75
C LEU A 57 -17.38 16.06 -31.52
N LYS A 58 -18.51 15.80 -30.87
CA LYS A 58 -19.49 14.70 -31.09
C LYS A 58 -18.91 13.29 -30.88
N GLU A 59 -19.37 12.73 -29.79
CA GLU A 59 -19.32 11.34 -29.34
C GLU A 59 -20.20 10.46 -30.25
N ASP A 60 -19.67 9.35 -30.76
CA ASP A 60 -20.47 8.24 -31.28
C ASP A 60 -19.72 6.91 -31.09
N ALA A 61 -20.41 5.96 -30.47
CA ALA A 61 -20.00 4.59 -30.24
C ALA A 61 -20.23 3.73 -31.49
N VAL A 62 -19.31 2.81 -31.83
CA VAL A 62 -19.60 1.69 -32.76
C VAL A 62 -18.81 0.44 -32.38
N LEU A 63 -19.56 -0.60 -32.03
CA LEU A 63 -19.21 -2.03 -32.11
C LEU A 63 -19.12 -2.46 -33.59
N GLY A 64 -18.11 -3.25 -33.97
CA GLY A 64 -18.11 -3.88 -35.29
C GLY A 64 -16.88 -4.73 -35.61
N SER A 65 -17.10 -6.03 -35.73
CA SER A 65 -16.14 -7.07 -36.12
C SER A 65 -16.01 -7.18 -37.65
N SER A 66 -14.81 -7.45 -38.18
CA SER A 66 -14.64 -8.21 -39.43
C SER A 66 -13.20 -8.73 -39.61
N ASN A 67 -13.12 -10.02 -39.96
CA ASN A 67 -11.97 -10.70 -40.56
C ASN A 67 -11.63 -10.11 -41.94
N GLU A 68 -10.35 -10.09 -42.33
CA GLU A 68 -9.82 -10.92 -43.43
C GLU A 68 -8.30 -10.83 -43.56
N ALA A 69 -7.73 -11.90 -44.10
CA ALA A 69 -6.31 -12.22 -44.17
C ALA A 69 -5.63 -11.69 -45.46
N SER A 70 -4.31 -11.50 -45.41
CA SER A 70 -3.36 -11.93 -46.46
C SER A 70 -1.90 -11.76 -45.99
N ALA A 71 -1.11 -12.80 -46.21
CA ALA A 71 0.33 -12.96 -45.89
C ALA A 71 1.21 -12.57 -47.12
N PRO A 72 2.49 -12.98 -47.23
CA PRO A 72 3.64 -12.92 -46.31
C PRO A 72 4.87 -12.24 -46.97
N VAL A 73 5.89 -11.83 -46.20
CA VAL A 73 7.26 -11.67 -46.76
C VAL A 73 8.30 -12.17 -45.76
N ALA A 74 9.22 -12.98 -46.30
CA ALA A 74 10.27 -13.73 -45.62
C ALA A 74 11.54 -12.89 -45.35
N SER A 75 12.30 -13.29 -44.33
CA SER A 75 13.77 -13.21 -44.30
C SER A 75 14.27 -14.11 -43.15
N SER A 76 14.78 -15.30 -43.48
CA SER A 76 16.20 -15.66 -43.66
C SER A 76 16.93 -15.94 -42.33
N GLN A 77 17.18 -17.24 -42.13
CA GLN A 77 18.02 -17.81 -41.07
C GLN A 77 19.50 -17.69 -41.45
N ALA A 78 20.36 -17.51 -40.45
CA ALA A 78 21.75 -17.98 -40.48
C ALA A 78 22.17 -18.46 -39.08
N PRO A 79 23.05 -19.48 -38.97
CA PRO A 79 23.14 -20.34 -37.80
C PRO A 79 24.23 -19.91 -36.81
N ALA A 80 23.96 -20.08 -35.51
CA ALA A 80 24.97 -20.06 -34.46
C ALA A 80 25.41 -21.49 -34.13
N GLN A 81 26.67 -21.80 -34.37
CA GLN A 81 27.35 -22.97 -33.80
C GLN A 81 28.25 -22.55 -32.66
N GLN A 82 28.20 -23.38 -31.61
CA GLN A 82 29.34 -23.95 -30.87
C GLN A 82 29.47 -23.54 -29.40
N ALA A 83 29.01 -24.45 -28.55
CA ALA A 83 29.40 -24.60 -27.17
C ALA A 83 30.61 -25.54 -27.07
N ALA A 84 31.61 -25.17 -26.27
CA ALA A 84 32.50 -26.09 -25.55
C ALA A 84 33.34 -25.30 -24.51
N ALA A 85 33.05 -25.52 -23.23
CA ALA A 85 34.04 -25.47 -22.15
C ALA A 85 34.68 -26.89 -22.03
N PRO A 86 35.62 -27.21 -21.11
CA PRO A 86 36.21 -26.41 -20.02
C PRO A 86 37.74 -26.58 -19.87
N GLN A 87 38.38 -25.84 -18.96
CA GLN A 87 39.53 -26.38 -18.21
C GLN A 87 39.74 -25.69 -16.85
N SER A 88 40.18 -26.55 -15.93
CA SER A 88 40.27 -26.45 -14.48
C SER A 88 41.64 -25.93 -14.05
N GLU A 89 41.74 -25.19 -12.95
CA GLU A 89 42.81 -25.43 -11.96
C GLU A 89 42.51 -24.79 -10.59
N ALA A 90 42.96 -25.51 -9.56
CA ALA A 90 42.64 -25.35 -8.15
C ALA A 90 43.72 -24.57 -7.40
N ALA A 91 43.38 -24.00 -6.23
CA ALA A 91 44.10 -24.23 -4.96
C ALA A 91 43.62 -23.29 -3.84
N SER A 92 43.27 -23.90 -2.69
CA SER A 92 43.24 -23.34 -1.33
C SER A 92 44.70 -23.28 -0.78
N PRO A 93 45.05 -22.71 0.41
CA PRO A 93 44.27 -22.69 1.65
C PRO A 93 44.35 -21.42 2.56
N ALA A 94 43.48 -21.42 3.59
CA ALA A 94 43.52 -20.60 4.83
C ALA A 94 44.72 -21.02 5.75
N PRO A 95 45.01 -20.43 6.95
CA PRO A 95 44.05 -20.16 8.06
C PRO A 95 44.39 -18.98 9.03
N ALA A 96 43.48 -18.67 9.98
CA ALA A 96 43.72 -18.74 11.44
C ALA A 96 42.96 -17.70 12.32
N SER A 97 42.44 -18.23 13.43
CA SER A 97 41.65 -17.69 14.54
C SER A 97 42.17 -16.45 15.29
N SER A 98 41.27 -15.74 15.98
CA SER A 98 41.35 -15.61 17.45
C SER A 98 40.03 -15.15 18.09
N SER A 99 39.77 -15.72 19.26
CA SER A 99 38.64 -15.53 20.16
C SER A 99 39.06 -14.68 21.36
N GLN A 100 38.15 -13.94 21.97
CA GLN A 100 38.22 -13.59 23.40
C GLN A 100 36.84 -13.22 23.96
N ALA A 101 36.62 -13.64 25.20
CA ALA A 101 35.39 -13.52 25.97
C ALA A 101 35.70 -12.95 27.38
N ALA A 102 34.61 -12.57 28.08
CA ALA A 102 34.46 -12.27 29.52
C ALA A 102 34.77 -10.81 29.95
N ALA A 103 34.11 -10.17 30.93
CA ALA A 103 33.11 -10.56 31.93
C ALA A 103 32.29 -9.34 32.44
N SER A 104 31.26 -9.67 33.23
CA SER A 104 30.14 -8.90 33.81
C SER A 104 30.47 -7.77 34.80
N SER A 105 29.49 -6.86 35.02
CA SER A 105 29.00 -6.52 36.38
C SER A 105 27.75 -5.59 36.41
N SER A 106 26.75 -6.05 37.18
CA SER A 106 25.75 -5.35 38.02
C SER A 106 24.83 -4.23 37.50
N ALA A 107 23.53 -4.46 37.69
CA ALA A 107 22.40 -3.55 37.53
C ALA A 107 22.34 -2.41 38.57
N PRO A 108 21.51 -1.39 38.32
CA PRO A 108 20.31 -1.22 39.16
C PRO A 108 19.02 -0.98 38.35
N LYS A 109 17.89 -1.32 38.99
CA LYS A 109 16.53 -1.06 38.50
C LYS A 109 16.24 0.44 38.43
N SER A 110 15.64 0.88 37.33
CA SER A 110 14.80 2.08 37.28
C SER A 110 13.64 1.87 36.32
N SER A 111 12.43 1.97 36.85
CA SER A 111 11.19 2.14 36.13
C SER A 111 11.19 3.49 35.38
N GLY A 112 10.90 3.47 34.08
CA GLY A 112 10.70 4.66 33.28
C GLY A 112 10.41 4.29 31.83
N SER A 113 9.25 4.67 31.32
CA SER A 113 8.80 4.50 29.95
C SER A 113 9.82 5.04 28.94
N SER A 114 10.27 4.20 28.01
CA SER A 114 10.94 4.65 26.80
C SER A 114 10.74 3.62 25.69
N SER A 115 9.60 3.66 25.00
CA SER A 115 9.52 3.08 23.66
C SER A 115 10.35 3.96 22.74
N SER A 116 11.67 3.75 22.73
CA SER A 116 12.56 4.39 21.76
C SER A 116 12.36 3.66 20.44
N PHE A 117 11.39 4.12 19.67
CA PHE A 117 11.23 3.70 18.28
C PHE A 117 12.51 4.07 17.53
N SER A 118 13.18 3.07 16.93
CA SER A 118 14.43 3.25 16.18
C SER A 118 14.25 2.98 14.69
N GLY A 119 13.09 3.33 14.14
CA GLY A 119 12.91 3.63 12.71
C GLY A 119 12.96 5.14 12.55
N SER A 120 13.82 5.64 11.66
CA SER A 120 13.94 7.09 11.42
C SER A 120 12.76 7.65 10.64
N ALA A 121 11.99 6.79 9.97
CA ALA A 121 10.73 7.17 9.37
C ALA A 121 9.55 7.12 10.35
N LYS A 122 8.55 7.98 10.14
CA LYS A 122 7.33 8.10 10.95
C LYS A 122 6.60 6.77 11.08
N GLY A 123 6.54 6.01 9.97
CA GLY A 123 5.84 4.73 9.93
C GLY A 123 6.24 3.87 8.73
N ILE A 124 5.56 2.73 8.62
CA ILE A 124 5.67 1.81 7.49
C ILE A 124 4.30 1.27 7.07
N THR A 125 4.09 1.04 5.78
CA THR A 125 2.89 0.39 5.26
C THR A 125 2.97 -1.13 5.46
N TYR A 126 1.83 -1.76 5.71
CA TYR A 126 1.73 -3.21 5.88
C TYR A 126 0.48 -3.76 5.18
N SER A 127 0.69 -4.84 4.40
CA SER A 127 -0.35 -5.53 3.63
C SER A 127 -0.34 -7.01 4.01
N PRO A 128 -1.28 -7.49 4.84
CA PRO A 128 -1.25 -8.87 5.37
C PRO A 128 -1.83 -9.89 4.39
N TYR A 129 -1.24 -9.96 3.20
CA TYR A 129 -1.56 -10.96 2.19
C TYR A 129 -0.41 -11.95 2.00
N ASN A 130 -0.76 -13.18 1.67
CA ASN A 130 0.17 -14.18 1.18
C ASN A 130 0.52 -13.87 -0.29
N ALA A 131 1.54 -14.55 -0.82
CA ALA A 131 1.97 -14.37 -2.21
C ALA A 131 0.88 -14.70 -3.25
N ASP A 132 -0.11 -15.53 -2.90
CA ASP A 132 -1.26 -15.86 -3.75
C ASP A 132 -2.45 -14.88 -3.58
N GLY A 133 -2.29 -13.87 -2.72
CA GLY A 133 -3.31 -12.90 -2.37
C GLY A 133 -4.36 -13.41 -1.39
N SER A 134 -4.17 -14.59 -0.79
CA SER A 134 -4.99 -15.03 0.35
C SER A 134 -4.64 -14.25 1.61
N CYS A 135 -5.56 -14.20 2.57
CA CYS A 135 -5.35 -13.51 3.84
C CYS A 135 -4.25 -14.19 4.67
N ARG A 136 -3.33 -13.41 5.26
CA ARG A 136 -2.40 -13.93 6.27
C ARG A 136 -3.13 -14.37 7.52
N SER A 137 -2.58 -15.38 8.19
CA SER A 137 -3.10 -15.82 9.48
C SER A 137 -2.77 -14.81 10.59
N ALA A 138 -3.52 -14.83 11.70
CA ALA A 138 -3.25 -13.95 12.83
C ALA A 138 -1.83 -14.15 13.42
N SER A 139 -1.32 -15.39 13.41
CA SER A 139 0.05 -15.69 13.87
C SER A 139 1.13 -15.15 12.92
N ASP A 140 0.87 -15.16 11.61
CA ASP A 140 1.78 -14.58 10.63
C ASP A 140 1.81 -13.06 10.77
N VAL A 141 0.64 -12.43 10.93
CA VAL A 141 0.54 -10.99 11.22
C VAL A 141 1.30 -10.64 12.50
N ALA A 142 1.15 -11.42 13.57
CA ALA A 142 1.90 -11.18 14.81
C ALA A 142 3.42 -11.30 14.61
N SER A 143 3.86 -12.27 13.82
CA SER A 143 5.28 -12.49 13.52
C SER A 143 5.87 -11.37 12.65
N ASP A 144 5.08 -10.85 11.72
CA ASP A 144 5.44 -9.71 10.88
C ASP A 144 5.58 -8.44 11.73
N LEU A 145 4.56 -8.13 12.55
CA LEU A 145 4.51 -6.92 13.39
C LEU A 145 5.63 -6.88 14.44
N ALA A 146 6.11 -8.04 14.91
CA ALA A 146 7.27 -8.10 15.79
C ALA A 146 8.54 -7.48 15.15
N LYS A 147 8.69 -7.61 13.82
CA LYS A 147 9.81 -7.01 13.06
C LYS A 147 9.63 -5.49 12.85
N LEU A 148 8.41 -4.99 12.95
CA LEU A 148 8.05 -3.59 12.68
C LEU A 148 7.96 -2.73 13.95
N SER A 149 8.40 -3.27 15.10
CA SER A 149 8.32 -2.59 16.40
C SER A 149 9.16 -1.33 16.52
N SER A 150 10.12 -1.12 15.60
CA SER A 150 10.93 0.10 15.52
C SER A 150 10.18 1.29 14.94
N TYR A 151 9.06 1.09 14.22
CA TYR A 151 8.25 2.17 13.65
C TYR A 151 7.17 2.62 14.62
N SER A 152 6.98 3.93 14.74
CA SER A 152 5.93 4.48 15.62
C SER A 152 4.51 4.28 15.06
N MET A 153 4.39 4.01 13.75
CA MET A 153 3.11 3.92 13.06
C MET A 153 3.09 2.80 12.01
N ILE A 154 1.97 2.08 11.97
CA ILE A 154 1.66 1.12 10.89
C ILE A 154 0.50 1.65 10.07
N ARG A 155 0.67 1.68 8.75
CA ARG A 155 -0.40 2.05 7.81
C ARG A 155 -1.02 0.80 7.17
N LEU A 156 -2.34 0.71 7.25
CA LEU A 156 -3.18 -0.28 6.59
C LEU A 156 -4.03 0.39 5.52
N TYR A 157 -4.26 -0.31 4.40
CA TYR A 157 -5.05 0.23 3.27
C TYR A 157 -6.54 -0.04 3.39
N GLY A 158 -6.92 -1.14 4.03
CA GLY A 158 -8.29 -1.63 4.08
C GLY A 158 -8.64 -2.28 5.40
N VAL A 159 -9.82 -2.89 5.42
CA VAL A 159 -10.37 -3.60 6.59
C VAL A 159 -10.60 -5.09 6.35
N ASP A 160 -10.35 -5.56 5.13
CA ASP A 160 -10.47 -6.96 4.74
C ASP A 160 -9.44 -7.85 5.43
N CYS A 161 -9.58 -9.16 5.29
CA CYS A 161 -8.67 -10.15 5.89
C CYS A 161 -8.50 -10.05 7.42
N ASN A 162 -9.48 -9.48 8.14
CA ASN A 162 -9.39 -9.19 9.57
C ASN A 162 -8.13 -8.40 9.95
N GLN A 163 -7.56 -7.64 9.00
CA GLN A 163 -6.26 -7.01 9.18
C GLN A 163 -6.25 -6.02 10.35
N VAL A 164 -7.34 -5.25 10.51
CA VAL A 164 -7.46 -4.25 11.59
C VAL A 164 -7.41 -4.96 12.95
N GLU A 165 -8.24 -5.98 13.14
CA GLU A 165 -8.25 -6.78 14.37
C GLU A 165 -6.87 -7.42 14.65
N ASN A 166 -6.29 -8.09 13.66
CA ASN A 166 -5.02 -8.80 13.84
C ASN A 166 -3.87 -7.84 14.17
N VAL A 167 -3.84 -6.66 13.56
CA VAL A 167 -2.83 -5.64 13.85
C VAL A 167 -3.08 -4.99 15.22
N PHE A 168 -4.31 -4.73 15.63
CA PHE A 168 -4.60 -4.25 16.99
C PHE A 168 -4.09 -5.23 18.05
N LYS A 169 -4.27 -6.54 17.83
CA LYS A 169 -3.76 -7.59 18.73
C LYS A 169 -2.24 -7.67 18.80
N ALA A 170 -1.55 -7.33 17.72
CA ALA A 170 -0.12 -7.57 17.54
C ALA A 170 0.77 -6.33 17.62
N LYS A 171 0.22 -5.12 17.49
CA LYS A 171 1.01 -3.88 17.47
C LYS A 171 1.81 -3.71 18.76
N ALA A 172 2.97 -3.07 18.64
CA ALA A 172 3.80 -2.76 19.81
C ALA A 172 3.12 -1.70 20.70
N ALA A 173 3.49 -1.67 21.98
CA ALA A 173 3.02 -0.62 22.90
C ALA A 173 3.46 0.76 22.40
N GLY A 174 2.53 1.72 22.39
CA GLY A 174 2.77 3.08 21.88
C GLY A 174 2.70 3.21 20.35
N GLN A 175 2.72 2.12 19.59
CA GLN A 175 2.57 2.14 18.13
C GLN A 175 1.14 2.54 17.75
N LYS A 176 1.03 3.52 16.85
CA LYS A 176 -0.23 4.04 16.32
C LYS A 176 -0.59 3.42 14.98
N LEU A 177 -1.87 3.50 14.61
CA LEU A 177 -2.38 2.99 13.34
C LEU A 177 -2.87 4.11 12.44
N PHE A 178 -2.44 4.09 11.19
CA PHE A 178 -3.07 4.81 10.10
C PHE A 178 -3.98 3.80 9.40
N LEU A 179 -5.30 3.94 9.54
CA LEU A 179 -6.27 2.98 9.01
C LEU A 179 -6.88 3.48 7.70
N GLY A 180 -7.04 2.59 6.72
CA GLY A 180 -7.62 2.93 5.42
C GLY A 180 -8.98 2.30 5.20
N ILE A 181 -9.90 3.05 4.57
CA ILE A 181 -11.11 2.53 3.94
C ILE A 181 -10.87 2.57 2.43
N PHE A 182 -10.43 1.44 1.87
CA PHE A 182 -10.14 1.32 0.44
C PHE A 182 -11.40 1.41 -0.43
N PHE A 183 -12.44 0.64 -0.08
CA PHE A 183 -13.70 0.57 -0.83
C PHE A 183 -14.68 1.66 -0.38
N VAL A 184 -14.73 2.77 -1.13
CA VAL A 184 -15.54 3.95 -0.79
C VAL A 184 -17.06 3.73 -0.93
N ASP A 185 -17.48 2.67 -1.61
CA ASP A 185 -18.87 2.22 -1.64
C ASP A 185 -19.28 1.44 -0.38
N GLN A 186 -18.31 1.05 0.46
CA GLN A 186 -18.49 0.28 1.70
C GLN A 186 -18.02 1.04 2.95
N ILE A 187 -18.06 2.38 2.93
CA ILE A 187 -17.54 3.22 4.04
C ILE A 187 -18.13 2.81 5.39
N GLN A 188 -19.46 2.65 5.50
CA GLN A 188 -20.09 2.31 6.77
C GLN A 188 -19.61 0.95 7.29
N ALA A 189 -19.58 -0.07 6.44
CA ALA A 189 -19.09 -1.39 6.82
C ALA A 189 -17.60 -1.37 7.22
N GLY A 190 -16.79 -0.55 6.55
CA GLY A 190 -15.40 -0.28 6.91
C GLY A 190 -15.27 0.30 8.32
N VAL A 191 -16.04 1.35 8.61
CA VAL A 191 -16.07 1.99 9.94
C VAL A 191 -16.55 1.03 11.02
N ASP A 192 -17.60 0.24 10.76
CA ASP A 192 -18.11 -0.74 11.72
C ASP A 192 -17.06 -1.81 12.06
N THR A 193 -16.30 -2.26 11.05
CA THR A 193 -15.17 -3.19 11.25
C THR A 193 -14.07 -2.58 12.11
N MET A 194 -13.69 -1.32 11.83
CA MET A 194 -12.69 -0.61 12.65
C MET A 194 -13.17 -0.43 14.09
N LYS A 195 -14.43 -0.02 14.27
CA LYS A 195 -15.05 0.17 15.59
C LYS A 195 -15.02 -1.12 16.39
N ALA A 196 -15.42 -2.24 15.81
CA ALA A 196 -15.43 -3.53 16.48
C ALA A 196 -14.03 -3.94 16.96
N ALA A 197 -13.01 -3.73 16.13
CA ALA A 197 -11.62 -4.02 16.49
C ALA A 197 -11.11 -3.08 17.60
N VAL A 198 -11.42 -1.79 17.51
CA VAL A 198 -11.07 -0.79 18.53
C VAL A 198 -11.71 -1.14 19.88
N GLU A 199 -13.03 -1.39 19.91
CA GLU A 199 -13.74 -1.71 21.16
C GLU A 199 -13.26 -3.01 21.81
N SER A 200 -12.79 -3.96 21.00
CA SER A 200 -12.36 -5.27 21.50
C SER A 200 -10.89 -5.33 21.90
N TYR A 201 -10.02 -4.57 21.23
CA TYR A 201 -8.56 -4.80 21.28
C TYR A 201 -7.72 -3.53 21.43
N GLY A 202 -8.32 -2.35 21.54
CA GLY A 202 -7.57 -1.10 21.68
C GLY A 202 -8.42 0.10 22.11
N SER A 203 -8.03 1.27 21.64
CA SER A 203 -8.76 2.53 21.80
C SER A 203 -8.69 3.34 20.51
N TRP A 204 -9.63 4.27 20.30
CA TRP A 204 -9.50 5.29 19.25
C TRP A 204 -8.24 6.13 19.43
N ASP A 205 -7.68 6.21 20.65
CA ASP A 205 -6.39 6.86 20.89
C ASP A 205 -5.22 6.15 20.20
N ASP A 206 -5.35 4.86 19.87
CA ASP A 206 -4.33 4.12 19.10
C ASP A 206 -4.37 4.47 17.61
N VAL A 207 -5.41 5.14 17.12
CA VAL A 207 -5.59 5.48 15.71
C VAL A 207 -5.10 6.90 15.45
N TYR A 208 -3.99 7.02 14.71
CA TYR A 208 -3.41 8.30 14.32
C TYR A 208 -4.30 9.05 13.32
N THR A 209 -4.82 8.35 12.31
CA THR A 209 -5.63 8.93 11.23
C THR A 209 -6.42 7.82 10.55
N VAL A 210 -7.58 8.17 9.97
CA VAL A 210 -8.29 7.31 9.01
C VAL A 210 -8.28 7.93 7.61
N SER A 211 -7.86 7.18 6.58
CA SER A 211 -8.01 7.61 5.19
C SER A 211 -9.27 7.05 4.53
N ILE A 212 -9.91 7.86 3.70
CA ILE A 212 -11.04 7.47 2.86
C ILE A 212 -10.57 7.43 1.40
N GLY A 213 -10.50 6.22 0.85
CA GLY A 213 -9.93 5.96 -0.47
C GLY A 213 -8.39 6.04 -0.51
N ASN A 214 -7.84 5.65 -1.66
CA ASN A 214 -6.43 5.75 -1.99
C ASN A 214 -6.29 5.96 -3.50
N GLU A 215 -5.70 7.08 -3.92
CA GLU A 215 -5.40 7.40 -5.32
C GLU A 215 -6.61 7.40 -6.29
N LEU A 216 -7.78 7.80 -5.80
CA LEU A 216 -9.01 7.78 -6.59
C LEU A 216 -8.96 8.76 -7.78
N VAL A 217 -8.32 9.92 -7.62
CA VAL A 217 -8.19 10.91 -8.70
C VAL A 217 -7.07 10.50 -9.66
N ASN A 218 -5.90 10.11 -9.14
CA ASN A 218 -4.81 9.58 -9.98
C ASN A 218 -5.26 8.38 -10.83
N GLY A 219 -6.04 7.47 -10.23
CA GLY A 219 -6.59 6.30 -10.91
C GLY A 219 -7.76 6.59 -11.86
N GLY A 220 -8.23 7.84 -11.94
CA GLY A 220 -9.38 8.23 -12.77
C GLY A 220 -10.72 7.65 -12.30
N GLN A 221 -10.80 7.20 -11.05
CA GLN A 221 -11.97 6.55 -10.47
C GLN A 221 -12.96 7.55 -9.86
N ALA A 222 -12.49 8.72 -9.45
CA ALA A 222 -13.32 9.76 -8.87
C ALA A 222 -12.83 11.17 -9.26
N THR A 223 -13.74 12.13 -9.33
CA THR A 223 -13.40 13.55 -9.38
C THR A 223 -13.04 14.08 -7.98
N PRO A 224 -12.35 15.23 -7.89
CA PRO A 224 -12.09 15.87 -6.59
C PRO A 224 -13.35 16.08 -5.74
N ASP A 225 -14.46 16.50 -6.35
CA ASP A 225 -15.73 16.70 -5.64
C ASP A 225 -16.30 15.40 -5.08
N GLN A 226 -16.19 14.29 -5.83
CA GLN A 226 -16.60 12.96 -5.34
C GLN A 226 -15.75 12.52 -4.15
N VAL A 227 -14.43 12.75 -4.21
CA VAL A 227 -13.54 12.50 -3.06
C VAL A 227 -13.98 13.31 -1.84
N GLY A 228 -14.35 14.58 -2.02
CA GLY A 228 -14.90 15.41 -0.94
C GLY A 228 -16.16 14.83 -0.31
N GLN A 229 -17.07 14.27 -1.12
CA GLN A 229 -18.29 13.59 -0.63
C GLN A 229 -17.96 12.32 0.16
N TYR A 230 -17.00 11.51 -0.32
CA TYR A 230 -16.56 10.30 0.38
C TYR A 230 -15.93 10.64 1.73
N VAL A 231 -15.04 11.63 1.78
CA VAL A 231 -14.41 12.09 3.02
C VAL A 231 -15.47 12.62 4.01
N ALA A 232 -16.45 13.40 3.55
CA ALA A 232 -17.54 13.89 4.41
C ALA A 232 -18.39 12.74 4.97
N THR A 233 -18.68 11.73 4.14
CA THR A 233 -19.43 10.53 4.55
C THR A 233 -18.64 9.73 5.59
N GLY A 234 -17.37 9.43 5.31
CA GLY A 234 -16.48 8.71 6.22
C GLY A 234 -16.29 9.44 7.55
N ARG A 235 -16.06 10.75 7.52
CA ARG A 235 -15.94 11.59 8.72
C ARG A 235 -17.20 11.52 9.59
N SER A 236 -18.38 11.54 8.97
CA SER A 236 -19.65 11.45 9.70
C SER A 236 -19.84 10.09 10.36
N ALA A 237 -19.54 9.00 9.63
CA ALA A 237 -19.62 7.63 10.15
C ALA A 237 -18.60 7.40 11.28
N LEU A 238 -17.34 7.82 11.11
CA LEU A 238 -16.29 7.72 12.11
C LEU A 238 -16.65 8.49 13.39
N LYS A 239 -17.19 9.71 13.26
CA LYS A 239 -17.66 10.49 14.41
C LYS A 239 -18.78 9.78 15.16
N ALA A 240 -19.73 9.16 14.45
CA ALA A 240 -20.79 8.36 15.07
C ALA A 240 -20.25 7.09 15.76
N ALA A 241 -19.13 6.55 15.27
CA ALA A 241 -18.41 5.44 15.90
C ALA A 241 -17.53 5.84 17.10
N GLY A 242 -17.43 7.14 17.41
CA GLY A 242 -16.66 7.67 18.53
C GLY A 242 -15.23 8.12 18.18
N TYR A 243 -14.84 8.05 16.90
CA TYR A 243 -13.55 8.57 16.47
C TYR A 243 -13.61 10.09 16.28
N SER A 244 -12.64 10.80 16.85
CA SER A 244 -12.53 12.27 16.77
C SER A 244 -11.19 12.75 16.20
N GLY A 245 -10.34 11.83 15.75
CA GLY A 245 -9.06 12.15 15.14
C GLY A 245 -9.15 12.57 13.67
N PRO A 246 -8.00 12.80 13.03
CA PRO A 246 -7.93 13.24 11.65
C PRO A 246 -8.52 12.24 10.65
N VAL A 247 -9.16 12.78 9.62
CA VAL A 247 -9.67 12.08 8.45
C VAL A 247 -9.11 12.74 7.20
N VAL A 248 -8.55 11.93 6.31
CA VAL A 248 -7.89 12.40 5.08
C VAL A 248 -8.33 11.58 3.87
N SER A 249 -8.17 12.13 2.67
CA SER A 249 -8.04 11.35 1.43
C SER A 249 -6.56 11.25 1.06
N VAL A 250 -6.13 10.08 0.60
CA VAL A 250 -4.77 9.88 0.06
C VAL A 250 -4.83 9.86 -1.45
N ASP A 251 -3.94 10.61 -2.11
CA ASP A 251 -3.74 10.57 -3.56
C ASP A 251 -2.26 10.81 -3.91
N THR A 252 -1.87 10.71 -5.19
CA THR A 252 -0.49 11.04 -5.56
C THR A 252 -0.21 12.53 -5.41
N PHE A 253 1.04 12.89 -5.12
CA PHE A 253 1.42 14.29 -4.98
C PHE A 253 1.09 15.12 -6.25
N ILE A 254 1.22 14.53 -7.44
CA ILE A 254 0.86 15.17 -8.72
C ILE A 254 -0.66 15.34 -8.83
N ALA A 255 -1.45 14.34 -8.45
CA ALA A 255 -2.91 14.45 -8.50
C ALA A 255 -3.41 15.58 -7.60
N VAL A 256 -2.83 15.75 -6.40
CA VAL A 256 -3.15 16.87 -5.50
C VAL A 256 -2.70 18.21 -6.09
N ILE A 257 -1.48 18.32 -6.62
CA ILE A 257 -0.99 19.57 -7.25
C ILE A 257 -1.88 19.99 -8.43
N ASN A 258 -2.31 19.04 -9.25
CA ASN A 258 -3.16 19.30 -10.41
C ASN A 258 -4.63 19.55 -10.04
N ASN A 259 -5.04 19.16 -8.83
CA ASN A 259 -6.41 19.29 -8.33
C ASN A 259 -6.42 19.86 -6.90
N PRO A 260 -6.02 21.13 -6.69
CA PRO A 260 -5.86 21.71 -5.36
C PRO A 260 -7.17 21.80 -4.56
N ALA A 261 -8.33 21.61 -5.20
CA ALA A 261 -9.61 21.42 -4.50
C ALA A 261 -9.57 20.23 -3.50
N LEU A 262 -8.74 19.21 -3.74
CA LEU A 262 -8.53 18.09 -2.80
C LEU A 262 -7.98 18.57 -1.44
N CYS A 263 -7.23 19.68 -1.42
CA CYS A 263 -6.61 20.19 -0.21
C CYS A 263 -7.64 20.63 0.85
N GLN A 264 -8.91 20.84 0.50
CA GLN A 264 -9.91 21.31 1.43
C GLN A 264 -10.57 20.20 2.26
N TYR A 265 -10.57 18.95 1.79
CA TYR A 265 -11.37 17.87 2.38
C TYR A 265 -10.66 17.13 3.53
N SER A 266 -9.33 17.03 3.47
CA SER A 266 -8.50 16.34 4.46
C SER A 266 -8.07 17.27 5.60
N ASP A 267 -7.87 16.75 6.82
CA ASP A 267 -7.37 17.56 7.95
C ASP A 267 -5.91 18.01 7.76
N TYR A 268 -5.10 17.17 7.12
CA TYR A 268 -3.77 17.48 6.62
C TYR A 268 -3.58 16.84 5.24
N MET A 269 -2.54 17.22 4.50
CA MET A 269 -2.28 16.66 3.17
C MET A 269 -1.59 15.32 3.29
N ALA A 270 -2.23 14.27 2.79
CA ALA A 270 -1.74 12.90 2.82
C ALA A 270 -1.49 12.47 1.38
N VAL A 271 -0.23 12.30 0.98
CA VAL A 271 0.13 12.06 -0.42
C VAL A 271 1.12 10.92 -0.61
N ASN A 272 0.96 10.18 -1.70
CA ASN A 272 1.92 9.18 -2.15
C ASN A 272 2.94 9.81 -3.11
N ALA A 273 4.23 9.53 -2.89
CA ALA A 273 5.30 10.07 -3.71
C ALA A 273 6.52 9.13 -3.71
N HIS A 274 6.91 8.64 -4.89
CA HIS A 274 8.07 7.76 -5.04
C HIS A 274 9.05 8.34 -6.05
N ALA A 275 10.26 8.64 -5.58
CA ALA A 275 11.34 9.17 -6.42
C ALA A 275 11.72 8.23 -7.58
N TYR A 276 11.53 6.91 -7.41
CA TYR A 276 11.80 5.91 -8.45
C TYR A 276 11.08 6.18 -9.78
N PHE A 277 9.87 6.76 -9.75
CA PHE A 277 9.12 7.08 -10.96
C PHE A 277 9.57 8.39 -11.64
N ASP A 278 10.48 9.14 -11.02
CA ASP A 278 11.15 10.27 -11.67
C ASP A 278 12.45 9.82 -12.33
N GLN A 279 12.44 9.83 -13.67
CA GLN A 279 13.55 9.36 -14.50
C GLN A 279 14.85 10.15 -14.33
N ASN A 280 14.83 11.25 -13.59
CA ASN A 280 15.96 12.16 -13.37
C ASN A 280 16.52 12.09 -11.96
N THR A 281 15.97 11.24 -11.08
CA THR A 281 16.38 11.15 -9.68
C THR A 281 17.09 9.82 -9.41
N VAL A 282 18.33 9.88 -8.94
CA VAL A 282 19.05 8.71 -8.44
C VAL A 282 18.60 8.38 -7.02
N ALA A 283 18.84 7.13 -6.60
CA ALA A 283 18.36 6.64 -5.31
C ALA A 283 18.86 7.46 -4.11
N GLU A 284 20.13 7.87 -4.14
CA GLU A 284 20.75 8.67 -3.07
C GLU A 284 20.10 10.04 -2.89
N ASP A 285 19.38 10.54 -3.91
CA ASP A 285 18.70 11.83 -3.92
C ASP A 285 17.19 11.71 -3.61
N ALA A 286 16.68 10.50 -3.33
CA ALA A 286 15.25 10.27 -3.08
C ALA A 286 14.67 11.13 -1.95
N GLY A 287 15.42 11.32 -0.85
CA GLY A 287 15.00 12.18 0.26
C GLY A 287 14.96 13.66 -0.11
N THR A 288 15.99 14.15 -0.81
CA THR A 288 16.02 15.54 -1.33
C THR A 288 14.84 15.79 -2.27
N TRP A 289 14.54 14.81 -3.13
CA TRP A 289 13.40 14.88 -4.03
C TRP A 289 12.06 14.91 -3.28
N LEU A 290 11.89 14.10 -2.23
CA LEU A 290 10.68 14.11 -1.41
C LEU A 290 10.46 15.46 -0.72
N VAL A 291 11.50 16.06 -0.15
CA VAL A 291 11.41 17.39 0.47
C VAL A 291 10.89 18.43 -0.54
N GLN A 292 11.32 18.35 -1.80
CA GLN A 292 10.79 19.21 -2.86
C GLN A 292 9.32 18.92 -3.15
N GLN A 293 8.89 17.66 -3.17
CA GLN A 293 7.49 17.32 -3.41
C GLN A 293 6.58 17.77 -2.25
N ILE A 294 7.05 17.64 -1.00
CA ILE A 294 6.39 18.18 0.18
C ILE A 294 6.15 19.68 0.00
N GLN A 295 7.20 20.45 -0.36
CA GLN A 295 7.08 21.89 -0.57
C GLN A 295 6.12 22.23 -1.73
N ARG A 296 6.12 21.45 -2.82
CA ARG A 296 5.23 21.68 -3.96
C ARG A 296 3.77 21.44 -3.61
N VAL A 297 3.46 20.35 -2.89
CA VAL A 297 2.10 20.07 -2.41
C VAL A 297 1.67 21.15 -1.42
N TRP A 298 2.51 21.50 -0.45
CA TRP A 298 2.23 22.56 0.51
C TRP A 298 1.89 23.87 -0.20
N THR A 299 2.68 24.26 -1.20
CA THR A 299 2.46 25.48 -2.00
C THR A 299 1.16 25.42 -2.81
N ALA A 300 0.88 24.29 -3.46
CA ALA A 300 -0.36 24.10 -4.22
C ALA A 300 -1.62 24.15 -3.33
N CYS A 301 -1.46 23.83 -2.03
CA CYS A 301 -2.50 23.88 -1.01
C CYS A 301 -2.48 25.16 -0.16
N ASP A 302 -2.03 26.29 -0.73
CA ASP A 302 -1.95 27.62 -0.10
C ASP A 302 -1.08 27.70 1.17
N GLY A 303 -0.27 26.67 1.44
CA GLY A 303 0.58 26.60 2.62
C GLY A 303 -0.15 26.52 3.97
N LYS A 304 -1.41 26.06 3.96
CA LYS A 304 -2.28 26.07 5.16
C LYS A 304 -2.22 24.80 5.99
N LYS A 305 -1.78 23.68 5.41
CA LYS A 305 -1.86 22.34 6.01
C LYS A 305 -0.52 21.63 5.88
N ASP A 306 -0.18 20.88 6.92
CA ASP A 306 1.00 20.01 6.91
C ASP A 306 0.86 18.94 5.82
N VAL A 307 2.00 18.46 5.32
CA VAL A 307 2.06 17.41 4.30
C VAL A 307 2.76 16.20 4.89
N LEU A 308 2.08 15.05 4.86
CA LEU A 308 2.60 13.75 5.21
C LEU A 308 2.74 12.91 3.93
N ILE A 309 3.94 12.41 3.68
CA ILE A 309 4.16 11.41 2.64
C ILE A 309 3.68 10.06 3.19
N THR A 310 2.59 9.55 2.65
CA THR A 310 1.94 8.34 3.15
C THR A 310 2.47 7.06 2.52
N GLU A 311 3.16 7.17 1.39
CA GLU A 311 3.95 6.13 0.75
C GLU A 311 5.18 6.75 0.10
N SER A 312 6.35 6.25 0.46
CA SER A 312 7.56 6.41 -0.34
C SER A 312 8.52 5.25 -0.16
N GLY A 313 9.30 4.95 -1.20
CA GLY A 313 10.25 3.86 -1.18
C GLY A 313 10.99 3.74 -2.50
N TRP A 314 11.60 2.58 -2.72
CA TRP A 314 12.30 2.25 -3.95
C TRP A 314 12.25 0.72 -4.16
N PRO A 315 12.04 0.23 -5.39
CA PRO A 315 11.94 -1.20 -5.62
C PRO A 315 13.33 -1.85 -5.68
N SER A 316 13.45 -3.02 -5.07
CA SER A 316 14.66 -3.84 -5.11
C SER A 316 14.87 -4.55 -6.46
N GLN A 317 13.82 -4.62 -7.29
CA GLN A 317 13.82 -5.23 -8.61
C GLN A 317 12.75 -4.58 -9.49
N GLY A 318 13.03 -4.43 -10.78
CA GLY A 318 12.16 -3.78 -11.76
C GLY A 318 12.95 -3.25 -12.95
N GLU A 319 12.29 -2.48 -13.80
CA GLU A 319 12.95 -1.78 -14.90
C GLU A 319 13.84 -0.63 -14.41
N THR A 320 14.71 -0.13 -15.29
CA THR A 320 15.43 1.13 -15.06
C THR A 320 14.69 2.26 -15.77
N LEU A 321 14.35 3.32 -15.03
CA LEU A 321 13.63 4.48 -15.54
C LEU A 321 14.61 5.67 -15.59
N GLY A 322 15.18 5.95 -16.76
CA GLY A 322 16.23 6.97 -16.89
C GLY A 322 17.43 6.65 -15.99
N VAL A 323 17.68 7.47 -14.96
CA VAL A 323 18.74 7.23 -13.95
C VAL A 323 18.23 6.46 -12.71
N ALA A 324 16.92 6.25 -12.57
CA ALA A 324 16.34 5.50 -11.48
C ALA A 324 16.45 3.99 -11.73
N VAL A 325 17.48 3.37 -11.15
CA VAL A 325 17.75 1.93 -11.28
C VAL A 325 17.15 1.17 -10.09
N ALA A 326 16.27 0.20 -10.34
CA ALA A 326 15.79 -0.74 -9.32
C ALA A 326 16.89 -1.74 -8.92
N SER A 327 17.28 -1.75 -7.65
CA SER A 327 18.22 -2.73 -7.08
C SER A 327 18.14 -2.70 -5.56
N LYS A 328 18.60 -3.76 -4.88
CA LYS A 328 18.71 -3.77 -3.41
C LYS A 328 19.59 -2.65 -2.87
N GLN A 329 20.74 -2.42 -3.49
CA GLN A 329 21.66 -1.36 -3.10
C GLN A 329 21.02 0.03 -3.22
N ASN A 330 20.28 0.27 -4.31
CA ASN A 330 19.58 1.53 -4.51
C ASN A 330 18.36 1.65 -3.60
N GLN A 331 17.70 0.55 -3.27
CA GLN A 331 16.65 0.56 -2.25
C GLN A 331 17.20 1.01 -0.90
N GLU A 332 18.30 0.41 -0.44
CA GLU A 332 18.96 0.82 0.82
C GLU A 332 19.39 2.30 0.79
N ALA A 333 19.98 2.77 -0.32
CA ALA A 333 20.39 4.16 -0.49
C ALA A 333 19.20 5.13 -0.47
N ALA A 334 18.10 4.80 -1.14
CA ALA A 334 16.89 5.61 -1.17
C ALA A 334 16.23 5.68 0.21
N ILE A 335 16.05 4.55 0.90
CA ILE A 335 15.47 4.53 2.24
C ILE A 335 16.33 5.37 3.20
N ALA A 336 17.66 5.20 3.20
CA ALA A 336 18.55 6.01 4.03
C ALA A 336 18.48 7.52 3.70
N SER A 337 18.35 7.87 2.42
CA SER A 337 18.17 9.26 1.97
C SER A 337 16.87 9.87 2.49
N ILE A 338 15.76 9.13 2.34
CA ILE A 338 14.42 9.53 2.81
C ILE A 338 14.41 9.73 4.31
N GLU A 339 14.89 8.75 5.06
CA GLU A 339 14.95 8.78 6.52
C GLU A 339 15.75 9.97 7.04
N LYS A 340 16.88 10.27 6.40
CA LYS A 340 17.73 11.41 6.77
C LYS A 340 17.09 12.77 6.46
N ALA A 341 16.37 12.89 5.34
CA ALA A 341 15.87 14.16 4.84
C ALA A 341 14.50 14.54 5.42
N CYS A 342 13.58 13.58 5.52
CA CYS A 342 12.18 13.81 5.88
C CYS A 342 11.52 12.58 6.51
N GLY A 343 12.27 11.81 7.31
CA GLY A 343 11.77 10.61 7.99
C GLY A 343 10.52 10.86 8.84
N ASP A 344 10.50 11.92 9.66
CA ASP A 344 9.38 12.28 10.53
C ASP A 344 8.08 12.62 9.78
N ASP A 345 8.18 12.90 8.48
CA ASP A 345 7.07 13.24 7.58
C ASP A 345 6.84 12.17 6.50
N THR A 346 7.38 10.97 6.68
CA THR A 346 7.27 9.88 5.70
C THR A 346 6.87 8.55 6.32
N ILE A 347 5.91 7.88 5.69
CA ILE A 347 5.60 6.47 5.90
C ILE A 347 6.25 5.67 4.76
N LEU A 348 7.16 4.76 5.11
CA LEU A 348 7.88 3.95 4.15
C LEU A 348 6.96 2.90 3.51
N PHE A 349 7.16 2.68 2.21
CA PHE A 349 6.49 1.69 1.40
C PHE A 349 7.52 0.67 0.89
N THR A 350 7.44 -0.60 1.27
CA THR A 350 6.49 -1.25 2.21
C THR A 350 7.22 -2.27 3.09
N ALA A 351 6.57 -2.80 4.13
CA ALA A 351 7.20 -3.77 5.02
C ALA A 351 7.72 -5.02 4.28
N PHE A 352 6.89 -5.68 3.47
CA PHE A 352 7.26 -6.93 2.80
C PHE A 352 6.87 -6.91 1.32
N ASN A 353 7.53 -7.72 0.52
CA ASN A 353 7.22 -7.85 -0.91
C ASN A 353 5.78 -8.34 -1.14
N ASP A 354 5.03 -7.58 -1.92
CA ASP A 354 3.64 -7.84 -2.29
C ASP A 354 3.55 -8.75 -3.53
N TYR A 355 4.03 -10.00 -3.43
CA TYR A 355 4.07 -10.93 -4.57
C TYR A 355 2.70 -11.25 -5.19
N TRP A 356 1.61 -10.92 -4.49
CA TRP A 356 0.24 -11.06 -4.95
C TRP A 356 -0.17 -10.01 -5.99
N LYS A 357 0.57 -8.90 -6.11
CA LYS A 357 0.29 -7.85 -7.10
C LYS A 357 0.62 -8.35 -8.51
N ALA A 358 -0.01 -7.77 -9.52
CA ALA A 358 0.46 -7.90 -10.90
C ALA A 358 1.83 -7.21 -11.05
N ASP A 359 2.63 -7.57 -12.05
CA ASP A 359 3.97 -7.01 -12.25
C ASP A 359 3.97 -5.49 -12.51
N GLY A 360 2.85 -4.98 -13.03
CA GLY A 360 2.70 -3.58 -13.42
C GLY A 360 3.52 -3.23 -14.66
N PRO A 361 3.48 -1.96 -15.11
CA PRO A 361 4.13 -1.53 -16.35
C PRO A 361 5.66 -1.55 -16.29
N TYR A 362 6.26 -1.52 -15.10
CA TYR A 362 7.71 -1.44 -14.89
C TYR A 362 8.28 -2.65 -14.15
N ASN A 363 7.51 -3.74 -14.06
CA ASN A 363 7.92 -5.00 -13.41
C ASN A 363 8.43 -4.84 -11.96
N CYS A 364 7.95 -3.82 -11.24
CA CYS A 364 8.48 -3.42 -9.93
C CYS A 364 7.51 -3.63 -8.77
N GLU A 365 6.21 -3.75 -9.03
CA GLU A 365 5.13 -3.68 -8.02
C GLU A 365 5.25 -4.73 -6.90
N LYS A 366 5.88 -5.87 -7.19
CA LYS A 366 6.07 -6.97 -6.24
C LYS A 366 7.26 -6.79 -5.31
N TYR A 367 8.16 -5.82 -5.56
CA TYR A 367 9.54 -5.83 -5.05
C TYR A 367 9.91 -4.61 -4.18
N TRP A 368 8.93 -3.97 -3.56
CA TRP A 368 9.11 -2.78 -2.71
C TRP A 368 9.35 -3.07 -1.22
N GLY A 369 9.30 -4.34 -0.81
CA GLY A 369 9.50 -4.77 0.57
C GLY A 369 10.88 -4.41 1.10
N ILE A 370 10.93 -3.92 2.33
CA ILE A 370 12.16 -3.58 3.05
C ILE A 370 12.75 -4.80 3.81
N TYR A 371 11.91 -5.78 4.14
CA TYR A 371 12.27 -6.97 4.93
C TYR A 371 12.29 -8.28 4.14
#